data_AF-A0AAV1RS86-F1
#
_entry.id   AF-A0AAV1RS86-F1
#
_cell.length_a   1.000
_cell.length_b   1.000
_cell.length_c   1.000
_cell.angle_alpha   90.00
_cell.angle_beta   90.00
_cell.angle_gamma   90.00
#
_symmetry.space_group_name_H-M   'P 1'
#
loop_
_entity.id
_entity.type
_entity.pdbx_description
1 polymer ?
#
loop_
_entity_poly.entity_id
_entity_poly.type
_entity_poly.pdbx_seq_one_letter_code
_entity_poly.pdbx_strand_id
1 'polypeptide(L)'
;MDRTHIGPTWTQPFPATAESYKNVSLGLSLTALNNDDSWQSPSSEFAFGFQQVEDDGFLLAIWFNKIPEKTIVWSANRNSLMQRGTKVKLTEDVRLVLNDRKGKQIWCADTAGSHA
;
A
#
# COMPACT_ATOMS: atom_id res chain seq x y z
N MET A 1 42.43 -28.54 37.79
CA MET A 1 41.08 -27.97 37.99
C MET A 1 41.01 -26.66 37.23
N ASP A 2 39.85 -26.41 36.64
CA ASP A 2 39.56 -25.64 35.42
C ASP A 2 39.94 -24.15 35.46
N ARG A 3 40.51 -23.64 34.36
CA ARG A 3 40.74 -22.20 34.11
C ARG A 3 39.55 -21.70 33.29
N THR A 4 38.67 -20.94 33.92
CA THR A 4 37.54 -20.29 33.28
C THR A 4 37.99 -19.41 32.11
N HIS A 5 37.55 -19.78 30.90
CA HIS A 5 37.78 -19.02 29.66
C HIS A 5 36.50 -18.22 29.35
N ILE A 6 36.49 -16.94 29.72
CA ILE A 6 35.46 -15.99 29.29
C ILE A 6 35.82 -15.49 27.88
N GLY A 7 35.17 -16.05 26.87
CA GLY A 7 35.23 -15.58 25.49
C GLY A 7 34.23 -14.43 25.23
N PRO A 8 34.53 -13.51 24.30
CA PRO A 8 33.63 -12.39 23.97
C PRO A 8 32.35 -12.88 23.27
N THR A 9 31.19 -12.41 23.74
CA THR A 9 29.90 -12.60 23.07
C THR A 9 29.84 -11.70 21.84
N TRP A 10 30.33 -12.17 20.70
CA TRP A 10 30.11 -11.52 19.41
C TRP A 10 28.62 -11.58 19.08
N THR A 11 27.93 -10.45 19.13
CA THR A 11 26.57 -10.30 18.60
C THR A 11 26.61 -10.54 17.09
N GLN A 12 26.12 -11.70 16.65
CA GLN A 12 25.93 -11.95 15.22
C GLN A 12 24.93 -10.92 14.67
N PRO A 13 25.23 -10.25 13.53
CA PRO A 13 24.23 -9.47 12.83
C PRO A 13 23.10 -10.41 12.38
N PHE A 14 21.85 -10.01 12.60
CA PHE A 14 20.71 -10.74 12.08
C PHE A 14 20.81 -10.77 10.54
N PRO A 15 20.61 -11.94 9.90
CA PRO A 15 20.54 -12.00 8.45
C PRO A 15 19.37 -11.13 7.98
N ALA A 16 19.66 -10.13 7.14
CA ALA A 16 18.65 -9.36 6.45
C ALA A 16 18.22 -10.13 5.20
N THR A 17 17.01 -10.64 5.19
CA THR A 17 16.42 -11.21 3.98
C THR A 17 16.09 -10.06 3.03
N ALA A 18 16.72 -10.02 1.86
CA ALA A 18 16.30 -9.13 0.79
C ALA A 18 15.06 -9.75 0.10
N GLU A 19 13.88 -9.23 0.38
CA GLU A 19 12.68 -9.60 -0.36
C GLU A 19 12.67 -8.92 -1.74
N SER A 20 12.32 -9.68 -2.78
CA SER A 20 12.10 -9.11 -4.12
C SER A 20 10.85 -8.23 -4.08
N TYR A 21 11.02 -6.92 -4.29
CA TYR A 21 9.90 -5.99 -4.30
C TYR A 21 9.21 -5.96 -5.67
N LYS A 22 7.89 -5.85 -5.66
CA LYS A 22 7.09 -5.72 -6.89
C LYS A 22 6.84 -4.24 -7.18
N ASN A 23 7.38 -3.76 -8.29
CA ASN A 23 7.03 -2.44 -8.79
C ASN A 23 5.58 -2.42 -9.27
N VAL A 24 4.92 -1.29 -9.06
CA VAL A 24 3.62 -1.01 -9.68
C VAL A 24 3.88 -0.47 -11.07
N SER A 25 3.69 -1.29 -12.09
CA SER A 25 3.80 -0.88 -13.49
C SER A 25 2.67 0.08 -13.89
N LEU A 26 2.94 0.94 -14.86
CA LEU A 26 1.90 1.75 -15.50
C LEU A 26 0.82 0.85 -16.10
N GLY A 27 -0.41 1.35 -16.11
CA GLY A 27 -1.58 0.62 -16.57
C GLY A 27 -2.22 -0.27 -15.50
N LEU A 28 -1.53 -0.57 -14.39
CA LEU A 28 -2.10 -1.35 -13.29
C LEU A 28 -3.21 -0.60 -12.57
N SER A 29 -4.17 -1.38 -12.07
CA SER A 29 -5.31 -0.86 -11.31
C SER A 29 -5.70 -1.78 -10.17
N LEU A 30 -6.23 -1.19 -9.10
CA LEU A 30 -6.91 -1.91 -8.03
C LEU A 30 -8.40 -1.60 -8.12
N THR A 31 -9.25 -2.57 -7.75
CA THR A 31 -10.70 -2.40 -7.74
C THR A 31 -11.21 -2.63 -6.32
N ALA A 32 -12.13 -1.79 -5.86
CA ALA A 32 -12.82 -1.92 -4.58
C ALA A 32 -13.77 -3.14 -4.63
N LEU A 33 -13.25 -4.34 -4.42
CA LEU A 33 -14.01 -5.59 -4.39
C LEU A 33 -13.97 -6.22 -3.01
N ASN A 34 -12.78 -6.36 -2.46
CA ASN A 34 -12.52 -6.91 -1.14
C ASN A 34 -11.16 -6.38 -0.67
N ASN A 35 -10.63 -6.95 0.42
CA ASN A 35 -9.36 -6.54 1.00
C ASN A 35 -8.17 -7.38 0.50
N ASP A 36 -8.33 -8.17 -0.57
CA ASP A 36 -7.30 -9.12 -1.04
C ASP A 36 -6.26 -8.44 -1.96
N ASP A 37 -6.68 -7.42 -2.71
CA ASP A 37 -5.82 -6.73 -3.67
C ASP A 37 -5.21 -5.45 -3.09
N SER A 38 -3.87 -5.37 -3.13
CA SER A 38 -3.14 -4.16 -2.70
C SER A 38 -1.78 -4.05 -3.37
N TRP A 39 -1.25 -2.83 -3.39
CA TRP A 39 0.14 -2.56 -3.73
C TRP A 39 0.96 -2.47 -2.44
N GLN A 40 1.81 -3.46 -2.23
CA GLN A 40 2.66 -3.55 -1.04
C GLN A 40 3.93 -2.74 -1.23
N SER A 41 4.33 -2.04 -0.17
CA SER A 41 5.64 -1.39 -0.12
C SER A 41 6.77 -2.43 -0.13
N PRO A 42 7.98 -2.08 -0.61
CA PRO A 42 9.14 -3.00 -0.61
C PRO A 42 9.51 -3.58 0.76
N SER A 43 9.22 -2.87 1.85
CA SER A 43 9.48 -3.34 3.22
C SER A 43 8.37 -4.24 3.78
N SER A 44 7.27 -4.38 3.03
CA SER A 44 6.05 -5.06 3.46
C SER A 44 5.41 -4.45 4.73
N GLU A 45 5.88 -3.29 5.21
CA GLU A 45 5.35 -2.59 6.40
C GLU A 45 4.05 -1.87 6.07
N PHE A 46 3.96 -1.29 4.88
CA PHE A 46 2.79 -0.57 4.40
C PHE A 46 2.21 -1.22 3.15
N ALA A 47 0.92 -1.03 2.95
CA ALA A 47 0.25 -1.32 1.69
C ALA A 47 -0.72 -0.19 1.33
N PHE A 48 -0.97 -0.05 0.02
CA PHE A 48 -1.86 0.92 -0.58
C PHE A 48 -2.96 0.20 -1.38
N GLY A 49 -4.19 0.70 -1.31
CA GLY A 49 -5.32 0.12 -2.03
C GLY A 49 -6.65 0.47 -1.40
N PHE A 50 -7.65 -0.37 -1.65
CA PHE A 50 -8.97 -0.22 -1.04
C PHE A 50 -9.07 -1.03 0.25
N GLN A 51 -9.55 -0.40 1.32
CA GLN A 51 -9.94 -1.06 2.56
C GLN A 51 -11.45 -0.90 2.76
N GLN A 52 -12.13 -2.01 2.93
CA GLN A 52 -13.54 -2.04 3.28
C GLN A 52 -13.72 -1.61 4.74
N VAL A 53 -14.55 -0.59 4.97
CA VAL A 53 -14.87 -0.08 6.32
C VAL A 53 -16.36 -0.19 6.66
N GLU A 54 -17.21 -0.46 5.66
CA GLU A 54 -18.65 -0.74 5.77
C GLU A 54 -19.03 -1.82 4.74
N ASP A 55 -20.25 -2.36 4.77
CA ASP A 55 -20.70 -3.47 3.91
C ASP A 55 -20.39 -3.30 2.42
N ASP A 56 -20.47 -2.06 1.90
CA ASP A 56 -20.08 -1.71 0.52
C ASP A 56 -19.29 -0.39 0.44
N GLY A 57 -18.78 0.07 1.58
CA GLY A 57 -18.06 1.33 1.72
C GLY A 57 -16.55 1.10 1.82
N PHE A 58 -15.81 1.69 0.87
CA PHE A 58 -14.36 1.53 0.76
C PHE A 58 -13.62 2.86 0.93
N LEU A 59 -12.49 2.81 1.64
CA LEU A 59 -11.48 3.86 1.67
C LEU A 59 -10.33 3.48 0.73
N LEU A 60 -9.93 4.39 -0.15
CA LEU A 60 -8.63 4.37 -0.79
C LEU A 60 -7.59 4.86 0.23
N ALA A 61 -6.73 3.96 0.69
CA ALA A 61 -5.97 4.15 1.90
C ALA A 61 -4.54 3.61 1.85
N ILE A 62 -3.74 4.02 2.82
CA ILE A 62 -2.47 3.41 3.22
C ILE A 62 -2.64 2.86 4.64
N TRP A 63 -2.18 1.64 4.88
CA TRP A 63 -2.28 0.98 6.18
C TRP A 63 -1.01 0.22 6.55
N PHE A 64 -0.87 -0.12 7.83
CA PHE A 64 0.15 -1.04 8.32
C PHE A 64 -0.19 -2.47 7.89
N ASN A 65 0.58 -3.03 6.97
CA ASN A 65 0.29 -4.31 6.33
C ASN A 65 0.57 -5.51 7.24
N LYS A 66 1.48 -5.39 8.21
CA LYS A 66 1.80 -6.48 9.14
C LYS A 66 0.85 -6.58 10.35
N ILE A 67 -0.02 -5.60 10.53
CA ILE A 67 -1.05 -5.60 11.58
C ILE A 67 -2.31 -6.29 11.03
N PRO A 68 -2.85 -7.34 11.67
CA PRO A 68 -4.04 -8.05 11.18
C PRO A 68 -5.25 -7.14 10.95
N GLU A 69 -5.44 -6.15 11.82
CA GLU A 69 -6.52 -5.15 11.74
C GLU A 69 -6.32 -4.13 10.61
N LYS A 70 -5.16 -4.13 9.93
CA LYS A 70 -4.82 -3.24 8.81
C LYS A 70 -5.06 -1.77 9.16
N THR A 71 -4.52 -1.34 10.30
CA THR A 71 -4.67 0.03 10.81
C THR A 71 -4.31 1.07 9.74
N ILE A 72 -5.31 1.86 9.35
CA ILE A 72 -5.20 2.92 8.34
C ILE A 72 -4.44 4.11 8.93
N VAL A 73 -3.37 4.52 8.24
CA VAL A 73 -2.57 5.71 8.60
C VAL A 73 -2.92 6.93 7.76
N TRP A 74 -3.50 6.71 6.58
CA TRP A 74 -3.96 7.77 5.69
C TRP A 74 -5.06 7.26 4.76
N SER A 75 -6.02 8.13 4.40
CA SER A 75 -7.02 7.83 3.37
C SER A 75 -7.31 9.06 2.51
N ALA A 76 -7.50 8.83 1.21
CA ALA A 76 -7.79 9.89 0.24
C ALA A 76 -9.22 10.43 0.37
N ASN A 77 -10.16 9.58 0.79
CA ASN A 77 -11.59 9.81 0.70
C ASN A 77 -12.32 9.62 2.05
N ARG A 78 -11.70 10.05 3.15
CA ARG A 78 -12.19 9.88 4.53
C ARG A 78 -13.64 10.33 4.75
N ASN A 79 -14.10 11.34 4.02
CA ASN A 79 -15.44 11.93 4.19
C ASN A 79 -16.45 11.45 3.12
N SER A 80 -16.02 10.61 2.17
CA SER A 80 -16.85 10.14 1.06
C SER A 80 -16.40 8.74 0.66
N LEU A 81 -17.03 7.73 1.24
CA LEU A 81 -16.71 6.34 0.93
C LEU A 81 -16.97 6.03 -0.56
N MET A 82 -16.13 5.17 -1.11
CA MET A 82 -16.29 4.67 -2.47
C MET A 82 -17.15 3.41 -2.46
N GLN A 83 -17.99 3.27 -3.48
CA GLN A 83 -18.79 2.06 -3.66
C GLN A 83 -17.93 0.93 -4.24
N ARG A 84 -18.36 -0.31 -3.98
CA ARG A 84 -17.85 -1.50 -4.66
C ARG A 84 -17.77 -1.30 -6.18
N GLY A 85 -16.68 -1.74 -6.79
CA GLY A 85 -16.40 -1.61 -8.22
C GLY A 85 -15.70 -0.31 -8.63
N THR A 86 -15.49 0.63 -7.71
CA THR A 86 -14.61 1.80 -7.93
C THR A 86 -13.19 1.34 -8.20
N LYS A 87 -12.46 2.03 -9.09
CA LYS A 87 -11.13 1.63 -9.54
C LYS A 87 -10.13 2.77 -9.38
N VAL A 88 -8.96 2.46 -8.80
CA VAL A 88 -7.79 3.34 -8.86
C VAL A 88 -6.82 2.79 -9.89
N LYS A 89 -6.28 3.64 -10.77
CA LYS A 89 -5.35 3.26 -11.84
C LYS A 89 -4.12 4.16 -11.82
N LEU A 90 -2.95 3.55 -11.93
CA LEU A 90 -1.73 4.26 -12.30
C LEU A 90 -1.69 4.33 -13.82
N THR A 91 -1.85 5.51 -14.39
CA THR A 91 -1.98 5.72 -15.83
C THR A 91 -0.61 5.88 -16.51
N GLU A 92 -0.59 5.79 -17.85
CA GLU A 92 0.64 5.91 -18.65
C GLU A 92 1.31 7.29 -18.53
N ASP A 93 0.52 8.33 -18.24
CA ASP A 93 0.97 9.69 -17.94
C ASP A 93 1.43 9.87 -16.47
N VAL A 94 1.67 8.76 -15.76
CA VAL A 94 2.18 8.73 -14.38
C VAL A 94 1.27 9.47 -13.40
N ARG A 95 -0.04 9.34 -13.60
CA ARG A 95 -1.06 9.90 -12.71
C ARG A 95 -1.79 8.79 -11.98
N LEU A 96 -2.21 9.11 -10.76
CA LEU A 96 -3.05 8.22 -9.97
C LEU A 96 -4.50 8.68 -10.10
N VAL A 97 -5.29 7.94 -10.88
CA VAL A 97 -6.67 8.31 -11.21
C VAL A 97 -7.64 7.40 -10.48
N LEU A 98 -8.57 8.00 -9.75
CA LEU A 98 -9.70 7.32 -9.12
C LEU A 98 -10.95 7.47 -9.99
N ASN A 99 -11.52 6.36 -10.41
CA ASN A 99 -12.71 6.31 -11.26
C ASN A 99 -13.85 5.58 -10.56
N ASP A 100 -15.08 6.05 -10.77
CA ASP A 100 -16.27 5.32 -10.36
C ASP A 100 -16.43 4.00 -11.17
N ARG A 101 -17.42 3.19 -10.77
CA ARG A 101 -17.73 1.91 -11.45
C ARG A 101 -18.13 2.04 -12.93
N LYS A 102 -18.49 3.25 -13.40
CA LYS A 102 -18.82 3.55 -14.80
C LYS A 102 -17.63 4.12 -15.58
N GLY A 103 -16.46 4.25 -14.94
CA GLY A 103 -15.25 4.81 -15.54
C GLY A 103 -15.19 6.34 -15.51
N LYS A 104 -16.08 7.03 -14.78
CA LYS A 104 -15.99 8.48 -14.62
C LYS A 104 -14.93 8.82 -13.58
N GLN A 105 -14.02 9.73 -13.93
CA GLN A 105 -13.02 10.25 -13.00
C GLN A 105 -13.69 10.97 -11.82
N ILE A 106 -13.35 10.54 -10.61
CA ILE A 106 -13.72 11.15 -9.33
C ILE A 106 -12.61 12.10 -8.89
N TRP A 107 -11.36 11.65 -8.99
CA TRP A 107 -10.19 12.38 -8.53
C TRP A 107 -8.95 11.95 -9.31
N CYS A 108 -7.95 12.82 -9.36
CA CYS A 108 -6.65 12.53 -9.92
C CYS A 108 -5.55 13.23 -9.11
N ALA A 109 -4.43 12.56 -8.86
CA ALA A 109 -3.20 13.21 -8.41
C ALA A 109 -2.47 13.81 -9.61
N ASP A 110 -2.29 15.13 -9.59
CA ASP A 110 -1.44 15.80 -10.57
C ASP A 110 0.03 15.68 -10.14
N THR A 111 0.89 15.31 -11.08
CA THR A 111 2.33 15.25 -10.86
C THR A 111 2.86 16.69 -10.80
N ALA A 112 3.62 17.05 -9.76
CA ALA A 112 4.12 18.41 -9.52
C ALA A 112 5.19 18.90 -10.52
N GLY A 113 5.18 18.43 -11.76
CA GLY A 113 6.20 18.67 -12.79
C GLY A 113 5.77 19.57 -13.96
N SER A 114 4.71 20.37 -13.82
CA SER A 114 4.21 21.23 -14.92
C SER A 114 4.28 22.74 -14.63
N HIS A 115 5.28 23.18 -13.88
CA HIS A 115 5.76 24.57 -13.97
C HIS A 115 7.04 24.57 -14.81
N ALA A 116 6.88 24.83 -16.12
CA ALA A 116 7.92 25.36 -17.00
C ALA A 116 7.89 26.89 -16.96
#